data_AF-H9MC27-F1
#
_entry.id   AF-H9MC27-F1
#
_cell.length_a   1.000
_cell.length_b   1.000
_cell.length_c   1.000
_cell.angle_alpha   90.00
_cell.angle_beta   90.00
_cell.angle_gamma   90.00
#
_symmetry.space_group_name_H-M   'P 1'
#
loop_
_entity.id
_entity.type
_entity.pdbx_description
1 polymer ?
#
loop_
_entity_poly.entity_id
_entity_poly.type
_entity_poly.pdbx_seq_one_letter_code
_entity_poly.pdbx_strand_id
1 'polypeptide(L)' 'FADACLHGLRGDAGIVRCAFVASEVTELPFFASKVRLGRAGIEEIYPLGPLSAYERSGLEKLKKELLAS' A
#
# COMPACT_ATOMS: atom_id res chain seq x y z
N PHE A 1 0.98 -12.90 4.51
CA PHE A 1 0.04 -11.76 4.54
C PHE A 1 -1.14 -12.05 5.46
N ALA A 2 -1.87 -13.15 5.24
CA ALA A 2 -3.02 -13.56 6.09
C ALA A 2 -2.74 -13.53 7.60
N ASP A 3 -1.59 -14.08 8.02
CA ASP A 3 -1.15 -14.05 9.42
C ASP A 3 -1.05 -12.61 10.00
N ALA A 4 -0.48 -11.67 9.24
CA ALA A 4 -0.42 -10.27 9.64
C ALA A 4 -1.81 -9.62 9.77
N CYS A 5 -2.78 -10.03 8.94
CA CYS A 5 -4.16 -9.61 9.10
C CYS A 5 -4.76 -10.17 10.40
N LEU A 6 -4.53 -11.44 10.72
CA LEU A 6 -5.01 -12.06 11.97
C LEU A 6 -4.42 -11.35 13.20
N HIS A 7 -3.12 -11.06 13.18
CA HIS A 7 -2.47 -10.29 14.23
C HIS A 7 -3.03 -8.85 14.34
N GLY A 8 -3.28 -8.18 13.21
CA GLY A 8 -3.93 -6.86 13.19
C GLY A 8 -5.33 -6.89 13.81
N LEU A 9 -6.15 -7.89 13.44
CA LEU A 9 -7.50 -8.10 13.99
C LEU A 9 -7.47 -8.41 15.48
N ARG A 10 -6.46 -9.14 15.96
CA ARG A 10 -6.22 -9.38 17.39
C ARG A 10 -5.90 -8.09 18.15
N GLY A 11 -5.41 -7.08 17.44
CA GLY A 11 -5.04 -5.76 17.99
C GLY A 11 -3.57 -5.63 18.33
N ASP A 12 -2.71 -6.46 17.74
CA ASP A 12 -1.26 -6.30 17.83
C ASP A 12 -0.86 -4.99 17.13
N ALA A 13 -0.06 -4.16 17.80
CA ALA A 13 0.34 -2.87 17.29
C ALA A 13 1.51 -2.96 16.30
N GLY A 14 1.64 -1.95 15.43
CA GLY A 14 2.82 -1.77 14.57
C GLY A 14 2.92 -2.74 13.39
N ILE A 15 1.82 -3.38 13.00
CA ILE A 15 1.82 -4.32 11.88
C ILE A 15 1.76 -3.55 10.57
N VAL A 16 2.92 -3.40 9.93
CA VAL A 16 3.05 -2.75 8.63
C VAL A 16 3.33 -3.79 7.54
N ARG A 17 2.57 -3.76 6.45
CA ARG A 17 2.75 -4.62 5.27
C ARG A 17 2.49 -3.83 4.00
N CYS A 18 3.04 -4.27 2.87
CA CYS A 18 2.64 -3.76 1.57
C CYS A 18 1.40 -4.54 1.08
N ALA A 19 0.39 -3.82 0.59
CA ALA A 19 -0.83 -4.41 0.06
C ALA A 19 -1.40 -3.55 -1.08
N PHE A 20 -1.99 -4.19 -2.09
CA PHE A 20 -2.74 -3.50 -3.16
C PHE A 20 -4.16 -3.23 -2.68
N VAL A 21 -4.47 -1.96 -2.43
CA VAL A 21 -5.68 -1.53 -1.73
C VAL A 21 -6.20 -0.24 -2.36
N ALA A 22 -7.45 0.13 -2.05
CA ALA A 22 -7.96 1.45 -2.41
C ALA A 22 -7.12 2.53 -1.71
N SER A 23 -6.58 3.49 -2.46
CA SER A 23 -5.64 4.46 -1.91
C SER A 23 -5.58 5.73 -2.75
N GLU A 24 -5.25 6.86 -2.12
CA GLU A 24 -4.98 8.14 -2.78
C GLU A 24 -3.47 8.45 -2.89
N VAL A 25 -2.62 7.43 -2.71
CA VAL A 25 -1.15 7.57 -2.76
C VAL A 25 -0.68 7.95 -4.18
N THR A 26 -1.47 7.57 -5.19
CA THR A 26 -1.33 8.01 -6.57
C THR A 26 -2.70 8.49 -7.07
N GLU A 27 -2.75 8.99 -8.29
CA GLU A 27 -3.97 9.35 -9.01
C GLU A 27 -4.87 8.14 -9.34
N LEU A 28 -4.41 6.92 -9.05
CA LEU A 28 -5.13 5.69 -9.32
C LEU A 28 -6.02 5.31 -8.14
N PRO A 29 -7.22 4.76 -8.37
CA PRO A 29 -8.13 4.37 -7.29
C PRO A 29 -7.58 3.26 -6.40
N PHE A 30 -6.67 2.42 -6.93
CA PHE A 30 -6.02 1.34 -6.20
C PHE A 30 -4.51 1.37 -6.45
N PHE A 31 -3.72 1.18 -5.39
CA PHE A 31 -2.27 1.10 -5.50
C PHE A 31 -1.65 0.24 -4.39
N ALA A 32 -0.50 -0.37 -4.69
CA ALA A 32 0.25 -1.13 -3.71
C ALA A 32 1.20 -0.22 -2.93
N SER A 33 0.93 -0.04 -1.64
CA SER A 33 1.77 0.78 -0.75
C SER A 33 1.85 0.17 0.65
N LYS A 34 2.69 0.74 1.51
CA LYS A 34 2.79 0.32 2.91
C LYS A 34 1.49 0.73 3.61
N VAL A 35 0.89 -0.21 4.34
CA VAL A 35 -0.31 0.01 5.14
C VAL A 35 -0.10 -0.51 6.55
N ARG A 36 -0.72 0.15 7.52
CA ARG A 36 -0.80 -0.32 8.91
C ARG A 36 -2.10 -1.10 9.08
N LEU A 37 -1.96 -2.36 9.49
CA LEU A 37 -3.07 -3.23 9.84
C LEU A 37 -3.42 -3.04 11.31
N GLY A 38 -4.71 -3.07 11.61
CA GLY A 38 -5.24 -3.06 12.96
C GLY A 38 -6.60 -3.73 13.04
N ARG A 39 -7.40 -3.37 14.05
CA ARG A 39 -8.58 -4.16 14.45
C ARG A 39 -9.70 -4.16 13.42
N ALA A 40 -9.77 -3.12 12.60
CA ALA A 40 -10.79 -2.93 11.57
C ALA A 40 -10.22 -3.10 10.14
N GLY A 41 -9.08 -3.77 9.98
CA GLY A 41 -8.39 -3.89 8.70
C GLY A 41 -7.29 -2.84 8.55
N ILE A 42 -7.36 -2.01 7.51
CA ILE A 42 -6.34 -0.98 7.26
C ILE A 42 -6.68 0.27 8.07
N GLU A 43 -5.79 0.67 8.97
CA GLU A 43 -5.96 1.87 9.79
C GLU A 43 -5.22 3.08 9.21
N GLU A 44 -4.19 2.84 8.40
CA GLU A 44 -3.37 3.91 7.83
C GLU A 44 -2.69 3.43 6.54
N ILE A 45 -2.61 4.32 5.55
CA ILE A 45 -1.89 4.11 4.29
C ILE A 45 -0.72 5.10 4.27
N TYR A 46 0.50 4.58 4.13
CA TYR A 46 1.70 5.41 4.11
C TYR A 46 2.04 5.90 2.69
N PRO A 47 2.62 7.11 2.55
CA PRO A 47 3.12 7.59 1.27
C PRO A 47 4.32 6.77 0.78
N LEU A 48 4.62 6.84 -0.51
CA LEU A 48 5.75 6.11 -1.13
C LEU A 48 7.12 6.52 -0.59
N GLY A 49 7.23 7.72 -0.03
CA GLY A 49 8.49 8.28 0.44
C GLY A 49 9.41 8.73 -0.71
N PRO A 50 10.70 8.97 -0.43
CA PRO A 50 11.65 9.41 -1.44
C PRO A 50 11.96 8.29 -2.44
N LEU A 51 11.80 8.58 -3.72
CA LEU A 51 12.12 7.65 -4.81
C LEU A 51 13.39 8.10 -5.54
N SER A 52 14.23 7.15 -5.93
CA SER A 52 15.34 7.39 -6.86
C SER A 52 14.82 7.74 -8.26
N ALA A 53 15.70 8.27 -9.13
CA ALA A 53 15.33 8.58 -10.51
C ALA A 53 14.86 7.33 -11.29
N TYR A 54 15.47 6.17 -11.01
CA TYR A 54 15.09 4.89 -11.60
C TYR A 54 13.68 4.46 -11.16
N GLU A 55 13.40 4.52 -9.85
CA GLU A 55 12.09 4.14 -9.30
C GLU A 55 10.96 5.07 -9.78
N ARG A 56 11.22 6.38 -9.92
CA ARG A 56 10.23 7.32 -10.48
C ARG A 56 9.87 6.98 -11.93
N SER A 57 10.88 6.67 -12.75
CA SER A 57 10.67 6.26 -14.14
C SER A 57 9.88 4.95 -14.23
N GLY A 58 10.15 4.00 -13.34
CA GLY A 58 9.38 2.76 -13.23
C GLY A 58 7.93 3.00 -12.80
N LEU A 59 7.70 3.87 -11.81
CA LEU A 59 6.38 4.21 -11.30
C LEU A 59 5.47 4.79 -12.39
N GLU A 60 5.99 5.71 -13.21
CA GLU A 60 5.22 6.33 -14.30
C GLU A 60 4.85 5.34 -15.42
N LYS A 61 5.66 4.30 -15.64
CA LYS A 61 5.31 3.21 -16.56
C LYS A 61 4.24 2.30 -15.95
N LEU A 62 4.44 1.90 -14.70
CA LEU A 62 3.54 1.01 -13.98
C LEU A 62 2.13 1.61 -13.80
N LYS A 63 2.03 2.92 -13.56
CA LYS A 63 0.73 3.60 -13.47
C LYS A 63 -0.10 3.46 -14.74
N LYS A 64 0.55 3.53 -15.92
CA LYS A 64 -0.14 3.38 -17.21
C LYS A 64 -0.65 1.96 -17.41
N GLU A 65 0.12 0.95 -16.98
CA GLU A 65 -0.29 -0.45 -17.05
C GLU A 65 -1.44 -0.75 -16.08
N LEU A 66 -1.39 -0.21 -14.86
CA LEU A 66 -2.46 -0.39 -13.87
C LEU A 66 -3.78 0.27 -14.28
N LEU A 67 -3.75 1.41 -14.99
CA LEU A 67 -4.97 2.03 -15.53
C LEU A 67 -5.68 1.18 -16.59
N ALA A 68 -4.95 0.30 -17.27
CA ALA A 68 -5.49 -0.54 -18.34
C ALA A 68 -6.00 -1.90 -17.84
N SER A 69 -5.89 -2.20 -16.53
CA SER A 69 -6.33 -3.45 -15.91
C SER A 69 -7.76 -3.39 -15.38
#